data_AF-A0A9B0H6W7-F1
#
_entry.id   AF-A0A9B0H6W7-F1
#
_cell.length_a   1.000
_cell.length_b   1.000
_cell.length_c   1.000
_cell.angle_alpha   90.00
_cell.angle_beta   90.00
_cell.angle_gamma   90.00
#
_symmetry.space_group_name_H-M   'P 1'
#
loop_
_entity.id
_entity.type
_entity.pdbx_description
1 polymer ?
#
loop_
_entity_poly.entity_id
_entity_poly.type
_entity_poly.pdbx_seq_one_letter_code
_entity_poly.pdbx_strand_id
1 'polypeptide(L)'
;MSGALDVLQMKEEDVLKFLAAGTHLGGTNLDFQMEQYIYKRKSDGIYIINLKRTWEKLLLAARAIVAIENPADVSVISSRNTGQRAVLKFAAATGATPIAGRFTPGTFTNQIQAAFREPRLLVVTDPRADHQPLTEASYVNLPTIALCNTDSPLRYVDIAIPCNNKGAHSVGLMWWMLAREVLRMRGTISREHPWEVPIQQFPTEDWSAQPATEDWSAAPTAQATEWVGTTTEWS
;
A
#
# COMPACT_ATOMS: atom_id res chain seq x y z
N MET A 1 -12.96 9.19 -21.16
CA MET A 1 -11.99 8.44 -20.33
C MET A 1 -10.76 9.33 -20.10
N SER A 2 -10.18 9.32 -18.91
CA SER A 2 -9.13 10.24 -18.40
C SER A 2 -7.88 10.43 -19.26
N GLY A 3 -7.66 9.62 -20.30
CA GLY A 3 -6.45 9.66 -21.14
C GLY A 3 -6.26 10.93 -21.97
N ALA A 4 -7.20 11.87 -21.94
CA ALA A 4 -7.14 13.13 -22.68
C ALA A 4 -6.69 14.34 -21.85
N LEU A 5 -6.58 14.22 -20.52
CA LEU A 5 -6.14 15.33 -19.67
C LEU A 5 -4.66 15.16 -19.34
N ASP A 6 -3.84 16.04 -19.90
CA ASP A 6 -2.38 16.03 -19.73
C ASP A 6 -1.96 16.09 -18.25
N VAL A 7 -2.73 16.83 -17.45
CA VAL A 7 -2.56 17.00 -15.99
C VAL A 7 -2.64 15.69 -15.20
N LEU A 8 -3.32 14.66 -15.74
CA LEU A 8 -3.50 13.35 -15.09
C LEU A 8 -2.57 12.27 -15.66
N GLN A 9 -1.72 12.62 -16.62
CA GLN A 9 -0.76 11.66 -17.14
C GLN A 9 0.29 11.29 -16.09
N MET A 10 0.84 10.10 -16.26
CA MET A 10 1.87 9.55 -15.39
C MET A 10 3.17 10.34 -15.59
N LYS A 11 3.69 10.95 -14.53
CA LYS A 11 4.98 11.68 -14.57
C LYS A 11 6.15 10.71 -14.44
N GLU A 12 7.31 11.08 -14.98
CA GLU A 12 8.55 10.28 -14.89
C GLU A 12 8.95 10.01 -13.43
N GLU A 13 8.81 11.00 -12.55
CA GLU A 13 9.06 10.83 -11.11
C GLU A 13 8.19 9.75 -10.46
N ASP A 14 6.94 9.61 -10.92
CA ASP A 14 6.03 8.59 -10.40
C ASP A 14 6.42 7.21 -10.93
N VAL A 15 6.85 7.11 -12.21
CA VAL A 15 7.42 5.89 -12.78
C VAL A 15 8.63 5.41 -11.98
N LEU A 16 9.55 6.32 -11.65
CA LEU A 16 10.75 6.01 -10.87
C LEU A 16 10.37 5.45 -9.48
N LYS A 17 9.37 6.04 -8.81
CA LYS A 17 8.86 5.52 -7.53
C LYS A 17 8.27 4.11 -7.68
N PHE A 18 7.47 3.88 -8.72
CA PHE A 18 6.89 2.55 -8.99
C PHE A 18 7.95 1.48 -9.26
N LEU A 19 9.01 1.84 -9.97
CA LEU A 19 10.14 0.96 -10.23
C LEU A 19 10.95 0.69 -8.96
N ALA A 20 11.29 1.73 -8.19
CA ALA A 20 12.04 1.63 -6.96
C ALA A 20 11.34 0.78 -5.89
N ALA A 21 10.02 0.90 -5.76
CA ALA A 21 9.23 0.10 -4.81
C ALA A 21 8.88 -1.30 -5.32
N GLY A 22 9.30 -1.68 -6.53
CA GLY A 22 9.03 -3.02 -7.09
C GLY A 22 7.55 -3.31 -7.38
N THR A 23 6.75 -2.27 -7.63
CA THR A 23 5.29 -2.41 -7.83
C THR A 23 4.90 -3.18 -9.11
N HIS A 24 5.77 -3.14 -10.12
CA HIS A 24 5.61 -3.81 -11.40
C HIS A 24 5.91 -5.33 -11.34
N LEU A 25 6.47 -5.82 -10.23
CA LEU A 25 6.84 -7.23 -10.08
C LEU A 25 5.62 -8.04 -9.61
N GLY A 26 5.12 -8.91 -10.48
CA GLY A 26 4.02 -9.83 -10.18
C GLY A 26 4.47 -11.11 -9.48
N GLY A 27 3.55 -12.08 -9.39
CA GLY A 27 3.85 -13.45 -8.98
C GLY A 27 4.39 -14.32 -10.12
N THR A 28 4.65 -15.58 -9.80
CA THR A 28 4.96 -16.65 -10.79
C THR A 28 3.70 -17.29 -11.36
N ASN A 29 2.60 -17.24 -10.61
CA ASN A 29 1.30 -17.72 -11.02
C ASN A 29 0.45 -16.58 -11.60
N LEU A 30 -0.44 -16.96 -12.51
CA LEU A 30 -1.37 -16.06 -13.18
C LEU A 30 -2.80 -16.56 -13.01
N ASP A 31 -3.68 -15.68 -12.54
CA ASP A 31 -5.11 -15.84 -12.68
C ASP A 31 -5.57 -15.31 -14.06
N PHE A 32 -6.47 -16.04 -14.72
CA PHE A 32 -6.94 -15.72 -16.06
C PHE A 32 -7.53 -14.29 -16.15
N GLN A 33 -8.21 -13.83 -15.10
CA GLN A 33 -8.84 -12.50 -15.12
C GLN A 33 -7.82 -11.35 -15.04
N MET A 34 -6.62 -11.63 -14.53
CA MET A 34 -5.51 -10.68 -14.38
C MET A 34 -4.59 -10.59 -15.60
N GLU A 35 -4.75 -11.48 -16.59
CA GLU A 35 -3.90 -11.56 -17.79
C GLU A 35 -3.82 -10.22 -18.54
N GLN A 36 -4.94 -9.49 -18.63
CA GLN A 36 -5.02 -8.17 -19.29
C GLN A 36 -4.12 -7.08 -18.69
N TYR A 37 -3.67 -7.25 -17.45
CA TYR A 37 -2.80 -6.29 -16.75
C TYR A 37 -1.31 -6.61 -16.90
N ILE A 38 -0.98 -7.74 -17.51
CA ILE A 38 0.40 -8.20 -17.67
C ILE A 38 0.99 -7.64 -18.96
N TYR A 39 2.26 -7.25 -18.87
CA TYR A 39 3.04 -6.79 -20.01
C TYR A 39 3.87 -7.92 -20.62
N LYS A 40 4.73 -8.57 -19.81
CA LYS A 40 5.51 -9.74 -20.24
C LYS A 40 5.84 -10.65 -19.07
N ARG A 41 6.31 -11.85 -19.37
CA ARG A 41 6.97 -12.75 -18.40
C ARG A 41 8.49 -12.63 -18.51
N LYS A 42 9.20 -12.59 -17.37
CA LYS A 42 10.68 -12.70 -17.32
C LYS A 42 11.12 -14.14 -17.54
N SER A 43 12.41 -14.32 -17.84
CA SER A 43 13.09 -15.64 -17.86
C SER A 43 12.88 -16.41 -16.56
N ASP A 44 12.87 -15.69 -15.44
CA ASP A 44 12.78 -16.26 -14.09
C ASP A 44 11.35 -16.69 -13.72
N GLY A 45 10.40 -16.58 -14.67
CA GLY A 45 9.01 -16.96 -14.50
C GLY A 45 8.12 -15.90 -13.85
N ILE A 46 8.68 -14.78 -13.37
CA ILE A 46 7.95 -13.65 -12.78
C ILE A 46 7.22 -12.84 -13.87
N TYR A 47 5.94 -12.55 -13.65
CA TYR A 47 5.17 -11.66 -14.52
C TYR A 47 5.45 -10.18 -14.23
N ILE A 48 5.55 -9.38 -15.28
CA ILE A 48 5.69 -7.92 -15.20
C ILE A 48 4.32 -7.29 -15.43
N ILE A 49 3.87 -6.49 -14.47
CA ILE A 49 2.62 -5.73 -14.54
C ILE A 49 2.83 -4.47 -15.37
N ASN A 50 1.85 -4.11 -16.20
CA ASN A 50 1.87 -2.89 -16.98
C ASN A 50 1.58 -1.66 -16.10
N LEU A 51 2.60 -0.84 -15.84
CA LEU A 51 2.49 0.36 -15.01
C LEU A 51 1.49 1.39 -15.54
N LYS A 52 1.30 1.49 -16.86
CA LYS A 52 0.28 2.38 -17.44
C LYS A 52 -1.12 1.98 -17.01
N ARG A 53 -1.41 0.67 -17.00
CA ARG A 53 -2.69 0.13 -16.52
C ARG A 53 -2.84 0.32 -15.02
N THR A 54 -1.78 0.14 -14.25
CA THR A 54 -1.75 0.45 -12.80
C THR A 54 -2.14 1.90 -12.55
N TRP A 55 -1.56 2.84 -13.28
CA TRP A 55 -1.86 4.27 -13.14
C TRP A 55 -3.30 4.61 -13.52
N GLU A 56 -3.79 4.10 -14.66
CA GLU A 56 -5.17 4.29 -15.11
C GLU A 56 -6.18 3.80 -14.06
N LYS A 57 -5.94 2.61 -13.48
CA LYS A 57 -6.80 2.02 -12.44
C LYS A 57 -6.69 2.75 -11.09
N LEU A 58 -5.51 3.22 -10.73
CA LEU A 58 -5.30 4.04 -9.53
C LEU A 58 -6.10 5.34 -9.61
N LEU A 59 -6.07 6.03 -10.76
CA LEU A 59 -6.86 7.23 -10.98
C LEU A 59 -8.37 6.96 -10.99
N LEU A 60 -8.80 5.82 -11.55
CA LEU A 60 -10.20 5.41 -11.51
C LEU A 60 -10.67 5.18 -10.06
N ALA A 61 -9.86 4.50 -9.25
CA ALA A 61 -10.14 4.28 -7.84
C ALA A 61 -10.16 5.59 -7.03
N ALA A 62 -9.19 6.49 -7.26
CA ALA A 62 -9.16 7.79 -6.60
C ALA A 62 -10.44 8.60 -6.88
N ARG A 63 -10.93 8.58 -8.13
CA ARG A 63 -12.19 9.24 -8.49
C ARG A 63 -13.40 8.62 -7.79
N ALA A 64 -13.46 7.30 -7.69
CA ALA A 64 -14.54 6.61 -6.98
C ALA A 64 -14.56 6.99 -5.49
N ILE A 65 -13.39 7.13 -4.86
CA ILE A 65 -13.26 7.55 -3.47
C ILE A 65 -13.65 9.02 -3.28
N VAL A 66 -13.28 9.89 -4.22
CA VAL A 66 -13.60 11.34 -4.15
C VAL A 66 -15.09 11.59 -4.37
N ALA A 67 -15.76 10.75 -5.14
CA ALA A 67 -17.20 10.86 -5.37
C ALA A 67 -18.05 10.64 -4.11
N ILE A 68 -17.46 10.11 -3.04
CA ILE A 68 -18.14 9.97 -1.74
C ILE A 68 -17.90 11.25 -0.93
N GLU A 69 -19.00 11.96 -0.66
CA GLU A 69 -19.00 13.22 0.08
C GLU A 69 -18.44 13.06 1.49
N ASN A 70 -18.92 12.04 2.22
CA ASN A 70 -18.44 11.71 3.57
C ASN A 70 -17.26 10.74 3.50
N PRO A 71 -16.02 11.19 3.79
CA PRO A 71 -14.87 10.31 3.72
C PRO A 71 -14.94 9.12 4.69
N ALA A 72 -15.61 9.28 5.83
CA ALA A 72 -15.74 8.22 6.84
C ALA A 72 -16.53 7.00 6.33
N ASP A 73 -17.39 7.18 5.32
CA ASP A 73 -18.15 6.10 4.69
C ASP A 73 -17.27 5.23 3.78
N VAL A 74 -16.01 5.62 3.55
CA VAL A 74 -15.02 4.78 2.86
C VAL A 74 -14.32 3.92 3.91
N SER A 75 -14.52 2.61 3.84
CA SER A 75 -13.80 1.65 4.69
C SER A 75 -12.57 1.11 3.99
N VAL A 76 -11.45 1.12 4.70
CA VAL A 76 -10.17 0.64 4.19
C VAL A 76 -9.66 -0.50 5.05
N ILE A 77 -9.33 -1.62 4.42
CA ILE A 77 -9.02 -2.87 5.13
C ILE A 77 -7.69 -3.45 4.70
N SER A 78 -6.93 -3.93 5.69
CA SER A 78 -5.78 -4.80 5.47
C SER A 78 -5.61 -5.78 6.62
N SER A 79 -5.82 -7.06 6.37
CA SER A 79 -5.43 -8.12 7.31
C SER A 79 -3.91 -8.31 7.38
N ARG A 80 -3.22 -8.14 6.25
CA ARG A 80 -1.76 -8.35 6.17
C ARG A 80 -0.99 -7.27 6.91
N ASN A 81 0.03 -7.70 7.66
CA ASN A 81 0.92 -6.83 8.44
C ASN A 81 1.60 -5.75 7.58
N THR A 82 1.92 -6.06 6.32
CA THR A 82 2.54 -5.14 5.36
C THR A 82 1.66 -3.94 5.01
N GLY A 83 0.33 -4.08 5.11
CA GLY A 83 -0.64 -3.03 4.78
C GLY A 83 -1.27 -2.36 5.99
N GLN A 84 -1.14 -2.90 7.21
CA GLN A 84 -1.78 -2.36 8.41
C GLN A 84 -1.39 -0.90 8.68
N ARG A 85 -0.09 -0.59 8.66
CA ARG A 85 0.40 0.79 8.85
C ARG A 85 -0.03 1.71 7.71
N ALA A 86 0.02 1.22 6.47
CA ALA A 86 -0.36 2.00 5.30
C ALA A 86 -1.84 2.41 5.32
N VAL A 87 -2.73 1.49 5.73
CA VAL A 87 -4.17 1.75 5.88
C VAL A 87 -4.44 2.79 6.99
N LEU A 88 -3.75 2.71 8.13
CA LEU A 88 -3.90 3.69 9.21
C LEU A 88 -3.45 5.09 8.78
N LYS A 89 -2.34 5.18 8.05
CA LYS A 89 -1.84 6.47 7.52
C LYS A 89 -2.73 7.02 6.40
N PHE A 90 -3.26 6.14 5.55
CA PHE A 90 -4.24 6.52 4.53
C PHE A 90 -5.50 7.12 5.17
N ALA A 91 -6.04 6.46 6.21
CA ALA A 91 -7.18 6.95 6.97
C ALA A 91 -6.90 8.31 7.61
N ALA A 92 -5.74 8.47 8.25
CA ALA A 92 -5.34 9.75 8.84
C ALA A 92 -5.24 10.89 7.82
N ALA A 93 -4.81 10.59 6.59
CA ALA A 93 -4.67 11.60 5.54
C ALA A 93 -6.01 11.95 4.86
N THR A 94 -6.88 10.97 4.64
CA THR A 94 -8.10 11.14 3.82
C THR A 94 -9.40 11.25 4.62
N GLY A 95 -9.37 10.92 5.92
CA GLY A 95 -10.55 10.80 6.78
C GLY A 95 -11.34 9.49 6.60
N ALA A 96 -10.80 8.52 5.86
CA ALA A 96 -11.41 7.21 5.68
C ALA A 96 -11.36 6.37 6.97
N THR A 97 -12.27 5.41 7.11
CA THR A 97 -12.34 4.58 8.32
C THR A 97 -11.46 3.33 8.16
N PRO A 98 -10.39 3.16 8.97
CA PRO A 98 -9.50 2.01 8.84
C PRO A 98 -10.02 0.78 9.59
N ILE A 99 -9.70 -0.39 9.04
CA ILE A 99 -9.75 -1.70 9.71
C ILE A 99 -8.40 -2.37 9.47
N ALA A 100 -7.50 -2.22 10.43
CA ALA A 100 -6.17 -2.83 10.39
C ALA A 100 -6.18 -4.16 11.17
N GLY A 101 -5.65 -5.21 10.55
CA GLY A 101 -5.53 -6.53 11.17
C GLY A 101 -6.77 -7.39 10.96
N ARG A 102 -7.11 -8.20 11.96
CA ARG A 102 -8.18 -9.19 11.85
C ARG A 102 -9.53 -8.51 11.61
N PHE A 103 -10.13 -8.76 10.45
CA PHE A 103 -11.52 -8.41 10.20
C PHE A 103 -12.44 -9.30 11.04
N THR A 104 -13.34 -8.70 11.81
CA THR A 104 -14.32 -9.43 12.61
C THR A 104 -15.51 -9.78 11.71
N PRO A 105 -15.80 -11.08 11.47
CA PRO A 105 -16.94 -11.46 10.65
C PRO A 105 -18.25 -10.90 11.24
N GLY A 106 -19.11 -10.36 10.39
CA GLY A 106 -20.34 -9.69 10.77
C GLY A 106 -20.20 -8.17 10.93
N THR A 107 -19.02 -7.60 10.70
CA THR A 107 -18.82 -6.14 10.76
C THR A 107 -19.77 -5.40 9.81
N PHE A 108 -20.10 -5.98 8.65
CA PHE A 108 -21.00 -5.33 7.69
C PHE A 108 -22.44 -5.84 7.75
N THR A 109 -22.69 -7.02 8.34
CA THR A 109 -24.02 -7.66 8.30
C THR A 109 -24.74 -7.68 9.64
N ASN A 110 -24.01 -7.62 10.77
CA ASN A 110 -24.59 -7.78 12.09
C ASN A 110 -24.78 -6.43 12.80
N GLN A 111 -25.99 -5.89 12.71
CA GLN A 111 -26.39 -4.60 13.31
C GLN A 111 -26.28 -4.55 14.84
N ILE A 112 -26.26 -5.71 15.53
CA ILE A 112 -26.18 -5.76 17.00
C ILE A 112 -24.74 -5.54 17.49
N GLN A 113 -23.74 -5.81 16.64
CA GLN A 113 -22.33 -5.65 17.03
C GLN A 113 -21.96 -4.17 17.18
N ALA A 114 -21.20 -3.84 18.23
CA ALA A 114 -20.65 -2.49 18.41
C ALA A 114 -19.69 -2.08 17.28
N ALA A 115 -19.09 -3.05 16.60
CA ALA A 115 -18.20 -2.84 15.46
C ALA A 115 -18.96 -2.75 14.12
N PHE A 116 -20.30 -2.73 14.13
CA PHE A 116 -21.11 -2.62 12.92
C PHE A 116 -20.77 -1.34 12.15
N ARG A 117 -20.57 -1.48 10.84
CA ARG A 117 -20.25 -0.37 9.94
C ARG A 117 -21.02 -0.50 8.64
N GLU A 118 -21.50 0.62 8.13
CA GLU A 118 -22.19 0.72 6.85
C GLU A 118 -21.39 1.61 5.89
N PRO A 119 -20.23 1.14 5.40
CA PRO A 119 -19.50 1.89 4.39
C PRO A 119 -20.30 1.97 3.08
N ARG A 120 -19.95 2.96 2.25
CA ARG A 120 -20.43 3.10 0.87
C ARG A 120 -19.41 2.61 -0.16
N LEU A 121 -18.14 2.47 0.24
CA LEU A 121 -17.08 1.92 -0.59
C LEU A 121 -16.07 1.18 0.28
N LEU A 122 -15.64 0.02 -0.20
CA LEU A 122 -14.60 -0.78 0.42
C LEU A 122 -13.32 -0.73 -0.40
N VAL A 123 -12.18 -0.49 0.25
CA VAL A 123 -10.86 -0.61 -0.36
C VAL A 123 -10.03 -1.64 0.40
N VAL A 124 -9.50 -2.63 -0.32
CA VAL A 124 -8.85 -3.82 0.23
C VAL A 124 -7.41 -3.95 -0.26
N THR A 125 -6.49 -4.41 0.59
CA THR A 125 -5.07 -4.60 0.21
C THR A 125 -4.77 -5.92 -0.49
N ASP A 126 -5.43 -7.00 -0.11
CA ASP A 126 -5.23 -8.29 -0.77
C ASP A 126 -6.54 -9.08 -0.78
N PRO A 127 -7.18 -9.30 -1.95
CA PRO A 127 -8.46 -10.00 -2.03
C PRO A 127 -8.38 -11.45 -1.56
N ARG A 128 -7.19 -12.05 -1.51
CA ARG A 128 -7.00 -13.42 -1.00
C ARG A 128 -7.01 -13.45 0.53
N ALA A 129 -6.26 -12.55 1.16
CA ALA A 129 -6.18 -12.47 2.62
C ALA A 129 -7.49 -11.90 3.21
N ASP A 130 -8.07 -10.91 2.52
CA ASP A 130 -9.28 -10.20 2.92
C ASP A 130 -10.54 -10.72 2.19
N HIS A 131 -10.62 -12.02 1.97
CA HIS A 131 -11.79 -12.63 1.32
C HIS A 131 -13.06 -12.48 2.18
N GLN A 132 -12.93 -12.42 3.51
CA GLN A 132 -14.06 -12.26 4.43
C GLN A 132 -14.81 -10.93 4.22
N PRO A 133 -14.16 -9.74 4.27
CA PRO A 133 -14.85 -8.49 3.99
C PRO A 133 -15.36 -8.39 2.56
N LEU A 134 -14.70 -9.00 1.57
CA LEU A 134 -15.22 -9.06 0.19
C LEU A 134 -16.50 -9.90 0.08
N THR A 135 -16.57 -11.01 0.79
CA THR A 135 -17.77 -11.85 0.82
C THR A 135 -18.91 -11.11 1.54
N GLU A 136 -18.64 -10.46 2.66
CA GLU A 136 -19.65 -9.65 3.35
C GLU A 136 -20.10 -8.44 2.54
N ALA A 137 -19.19 -7.77 1.82
CA ALA A 137 -19.52 -6.69 0.91
C ALA A 137 -20.55 -7.11 -0.15
N SER A 138 -20.47 -8.36 -0.63
CA SER A 138 -21.43 -8.90 -1.59
C SER A 138 -22.85 -9.06 -1.03
N TYR A 139 -22.99 -9.24 0.29
CA TYR A 139 -24.31 -9.35 0.93
C TYR A 139 -25.00 -8.00 1.12
N VAL A 140 -24.22 -6.92 1.21
CA VAL A 140 -24.72 -5.55 1.47
C VAL A 140 -24.62 -4.62 0.26
N ASN A 141 -24.32 -5.15 -0.93
CA ASN A 141 -24.18 -4.39 -2.19
C ASN A 141 -23.12 -3.27 -2.11
N LEU A 142 -22.02 -3.54 -1.43
CA LEU A 142 -20.94 -2.57 -1.26
C LEU A 142 -19.96 -2.65 -2.45
N PRO A 143 -19.73 -1.56 -3.20
CA PRO A 143 -18.73 -1.56 -4.26
C PRO A 143 -17.32 -1.69 -3.68
N THR A 144 -16.48 -2.48 -4.34
CA THR A 144 -15.17 -2.85 -3.82
C THR A 144 -14.03 -2.49 -4.78
N ILE A 145 -12.94 -1.99 -4.18
CA ILE A 145 -11.68 -1.69 -4.85
C ILE A 145 -10.60 -2.55 -4.18
N ALA A 146 -9.76 -3.20 -4.97
CA ALA A 146 -8.70 -4.04 -4.40
C ALA A 146 -7.35 -3.81 -5.08
N LEU A 147 -6.30 -3.86 -4.28
CA LEU A 147 -4.93 -4.02 -4.74
C LEU A 147 -4.69 -5.50 -5.10
N CYS A 148 -4.48 -5.76 -6.39
CA CYS A 148 -4.46 -7.12 -6.93
C CYS A 148 -3.11 -7.45 -7.55
N ASN A 149 -2.55 -8.59 -7.16
CA ASN A 149 -1.38 -9.18 -7.80
C ASN A 149 -1.82 -10.13 -8.93
N THR A 150 -0.88 -10.68 -9.68
CA THR A 150 -1.16 -11.55 -10.84
C THR A 150 -1.90 -12.82 -10.47
N ASP A 151 -1.80 -13.28 -9.22
CA ASP A 151 -2.44 -14.48 -8.67
C ASP A 151 -3.66 -14.16 -7.78
N SER A 152 -4.09 -12.90 -7.73
CA SER A 152 -5.22 -12.46 -6.91
C SER A 152 -6.56 -12.83 -7.53
N PRO A 153 -7.50 -13.44 -6.78
CA PRO A 153 -8.85 -13.67 -7.27
C PRO A 153 -9.63 -12.35 -7.37
N LEU A 154 -10.33 -12.11 -8.49
CA LEU A 154 -11.17 -10.93 -8.69
C LEU A 154 -12.66 -11.18 -8.39
N ARG A 155 -12.95 -12.17 -7.54
CA ARG A 155 -14.33 -12.44 -7.11
C ARG A 155 -14.82 -11.32 -6.19
N TYR A 156 -15.95 -10.72 -6.55
CA TYR A 156 -16.55 -9.57 -5.84
C TYR A 156 -15.63 -8.34 -5.77
N VAL A 157 -14.75 -8.16 -6.76
CA VAL A 157 -13.90 -6.97 -6.93
C VAL A 157 -14.35 -6.19 -8.15
N ASP A 158 -14.81 -4.95 -7.97
CA ASP A 158 -15.27 -4.12 -9.09
C ASP A 158 -14.10 -3.39 -9.77
N ILE A 159 -13.22 -2.78 -8.96
CA ILE A 159 -12.03 -2.07 -9.46
C ILE A 159 -10.77 -2.76 -8.93
N ALA A 160 -10.15 -3.54 -9.82
CA ALA A 160 -8.83 -4.11 -9.58
C ALA A 160 -7.72 -3.13 -9.95
N ILE A 161 -6.86 -2.78 -9.00
CA ILE A 161 -5.63 -2.02 -9.22
C ILE A 161 -4.48 -3.04 -9.28
N PRO A 162 -3.85 -3.25 -10.44
CA PRO A 162 -2.80 -4.24 -10.57
C PRO A 162 -1.50 -3.72 -9.92
N CYS A 163 -1.04 -4.41 -8.88
CA CYS A 163 0.16 -4.05 -8.14
C CYS A 163 0.76 -5.25 -7.38
N ASN A 164 2.02 -5.15 -6.99
CA ASN A 164 2.64 -6.09 -6.08
C ASN A 164 2.11 -5.92 -4.64
N ASN A 165 1.22 -6.80 -4.20
CA ASN A 165 0.67 -6.77 -2.83
C ASN A 165 1.47 -7.60 -1.81
N LYS A 166 2.64 -8.16 -2.19
CA LYS A 166 3.49 -8.98 -1.31
C LYS A 166 4.58 -8.15 -0.64
N GLY A 167 5.18 -7.19 -1.34
CA GLY A 167 6.23 -6.31 -0.80
C GLY A 167 5.67 -5.16 0.04
N ALA A 168 6.26 -4.92 1.22
CA ALA A 168 5.87 -3.82 2.11
C ALA A 168 6.01 -2.44 1.44
N HIS A 169 7.11 -2.23 0.71
CA HIS A 169 7.37 -0.97 0.00
C HIS A 169 6.35 -0.70 -1.11
N SER A 170 5.98 -1.73 -1.87
CA SER A 170 4.98 -1.62 -2.93
C SER A 170 3.61 -1.27 -2.36
N VAL A 171 3.15 -2.00 -1.34
CA VAL A 171 1.84 -1.73 -0.70
C VAL A 171 1.80 -0.32 -0.09
N GLY A 172 2.85 0.07 0.62
CA GLY A 172 2.96 1.42 1.19
C GLY A 172 2.93 2.51 0.12
N LEU A 173 3.66 2.33 -0.99
CA LEU A 173 3.64 3.27 -2.10
C LEU A 173 2.26 3.38 -2.76
N MET A 174 1.57 2.25 -2.97
CA MET A 174 0.25 2.25 -3.60
C MET A 174 -0.77 3.03 -2.76
N TRP A 175 -0.78 2.82 -1.44
CA TRP A 175 -1.62 3.60 -0.53
C TRP A 175 -1.26 5.08 -0.50
N TRP A 176 0.04 5.39 -0.50
CA TRP A 176 0.51 6.78 -0.52
C TRP A 176 0.11 7.50 -1.81
N MET A 177 0.29 6.84 -2.97
CA MET A 177 -0.10 7.38 -4.27
C MET A 177 -1.62 7.61 -4.36
N LEU A 178 -2.40 6.65 -3.85
CA LEU A 178 -3.86 6.74 -3.83
C LEU A 178 -4.34 7.86 -2.88
N ALA A 179 -3.74 8.01 -1.69
CA ALA A 179 -4.01 9.15 -0.79
C ALA A 179 -3.70 10.48 -1.46
N ARG A 180 -2.52 10.58 -2.07
CA ARG A 180 -2.05 11.79 -2.75
C ARG A 180 -3.01 12.21 -3.87
N GLU A 181 -3.44 11.27 -4.71
CA GLU A 181 -4.38 11.59 -5.79
C GLU A 181 -5.78 11.94 -5.28
N VAL A 182 -6.28 11.27 -4.22
CA VAL A 182 -7.56 11.64 -3.58
C VAL A 182 -7.50 13.07 -3.04
N LEU A 183 -6.43 13.44 -2.35
CA LEU A 183 -6.25 14.78 -1.78
C LEU A 183 -6.09 15.86 -2.86
N ARG A 184 -5.36 15.55 -3.94
CA ARG A 184 -5.26 16.44 -5.12
C ARG A 184 -6.60 16.65 -5.80
N MET A 185 -7.42 15.60 -5.91
CA MET A 185 -8.76 15.70 -6.51
C MET A 185 -9.76 16.44 -5.60
N ARG A 186 -9.62 16.32 -4.27
CA ARG A 186 -10.39 17.10 -3.30
C ARG A 186 -9.93 18.56 -3.17
N GLY A 187 -8.80 18.92 -3.78
CA GLY A 187 -8.26 20.28 -3.78
C GLY A 187 -7.55 20.68 -2.47
N THR A 188 -7.27 19.75 -1.56
CA THR A 188 -6.53 20.04 -0.33
C THR A 188 -5.04 20.23 -0.58
N ILE A 189 -4.52 19.64 -1.66
CA ILE A 189 -3.10 19.69 -2.04
C ILE A 189 -2.98 20.10 -3.51
N SER A 190 -2.06 21.03 -3.80
CA SER A 190 -1.72 21.41 -5.18
C SER A 190 -0.93 20.31 -5.91
N ARG A 191 -1.05 20.27 -7.24
CA ARG A 191 -0.26 19.34 -8.09
C ARG A 191 1.17 19.81 -8.35
N GLU A 192 1.44 21.09 -8.11
CA GLU A 192 2.73 21.74 -8.38
C GLU A 192 3.79 21.35 -7.36
N HIS A 193 3.39 21.30 -6.09
CA HIS A 193 4.29 20.99 -4.99
C HIS A 193 4.28 19.48 -4.67
N PRO A 194 5.44 18.89 -4.33
CA PRO A 194 5.47 17.54 -3.81
C PRO A 194 4.67 17.47 -2.51
N TRP A 195 4.00 16.34 -2.28
CA TRP A 195 3.28 16.17 -1.03
C TRP A 195 4.25 16.07 0.14
N GLU A 196 4.04 16.89 1.17
CA GLU A 196 4.92 17.03 2.34
C GLU A 196 5.06 15.72 3.14
N VAL A 197 4.08 14.82 3.09
CA VAL A 197 4.13 13.56 3.83
C VAL A 197 5.05 12.56 3.09
N PRO A 198 6.15 12.12 3.72
CA PRO A 198 7.09 11.21 3.09
C PRO A 198 6.50 9.79 2.96
N ILE A 199 6.87 9.12 1.87
CA ILE A 199 6.42 7.74 1.54
C ILE A 199 6.78 6.77 2.66
N GLN A 200 7.93 6.98 3.31
CA GLN A 200 8.47 6.13 4.38
C GLN A 200 7.53 5.98 5.58
N GLN A 201 6.53 6.85 5.74
CA GLN A 201 5.57 6.71 6.84
C GLN A 201 4.55 5.58 6.64
N PHE A 202 4.35 5.13 5.40
CA PHE A 202 3.29 4.19 5.01
C PHE A 202 3.69 2.70 5.14
N PRO A 203 4.88 2.24 4.70
CA PRO A 203 5.31 0.86 4.91
C PRO A 203 5.44 0.53 6.40
N THR A 204 5.22 -0.75 6.74
CA THR A 204 5.37 -1.26 8.10
C THR A 204 6.82 -1.34 8.56
N GLU A 205 7.77 -1.51 7.62
CA GLU A 205 9.20 -1.59 7.91
C GLU A 205 9.86 -0.22 7.78
N ASP A 206 10.51 0.20 8.86
CA ASP A 206 11.28 1.43 8.90
C ASP A 206 12.53 1.28 8.01
N TRP A 207 12.77 2.28 7.15
CA TRP A 207 13.99 2.36 6.33
C TRP A 207 15.29 2.37 7.17
N SER A 208 15.19 2.65 8.47
CA SER A 208 16.30 2.67 9.42
C SER A 208 16.76 1.28 9.90
N ALA A 209 16.12 0.19 9.46
CA ALA A 209 16.55 -1.18 9.76
C ALA A 209 17.41 -1.78 8.62
N GLN A 210 18.13 -0.96 7.87
CA GLN A 210 19.37 -1.43 7.25
C GLN A 210 20.40 -1.62 8.38
N PRO A 211 21.12 -2.75 8.49
CA PRO A 211 22.31 -2.77 9.34
C PRO A 211 23.18 -1.61 8.88
N ALA A 212 23.64 -0.79 9.83
CA ALA A 212 24.53 0.33 9.57
C ALA A 212 25.56 -0.11 8.53
N THR A 213 25.57 0.60 7.40
CA THR A 213 26.59 0.48 6.37
C THR A 213 27.95 0.32 7.04
N GLU A 214 28.64 -0.74 6.65
CA GLU A 214 30.03 -1.03 7.01
C GLU A 214 30.81 0.28 7.20
N ASP A 215 31.39 0.45 8.38
CA ASP A 215 32.29 1.56 8.70
C ASP A 215 33.44 1.56 7.68
N TRP A 216 33.36 2.44 6.68
CA TRP A 216 34.46 2.75 5.75
C TRP A 216 35.49 3.70 6.40
N SER A 217 35.73 3.55 7.69
CA SER A 217 36.84 4.19 8.41
C SER A 217 37.82 3.15 8.95
N ALA A 218 38.37 2.33 8.06
CA ALA A 218 39.71 1.79 8.26
C ALA A 218 40.69 2.86 7.70
N ALA A 219 41.81 3.24 8.31
CA ALA A 219 42.72 2.55 9.22
C ALA A 219 43.80 3.59 9.68
N PRO A 220 44.98 3.24 10.26
CA PRO A 220 45.37 2.10 11.11
C PRO A 220 46.19 2.49 12.38
N THR A 221 46.23 1.56 13.36
CA THR A 221 47.28 1.24 14.37
C THR A 221 48.00 2.30 15.21
N ALA A 222 47.96 2.12 16.54
CA ALA A 222 49.16 1.99 17.38
C ALA A 222 48.89 1.06 18.59
N GLN A 223 49.89 0.27 18.95
CA GLN A 223 49.83 -0.92 19.81
C GLN A 223 49.76 -0.64 21.33
N ALA A 224 49.14 -1.60 22.02
CA ALA A 224 49.31 -2.11 23.40
C ALA A 224 50.21 -1.37 24.42
N THR A 225 49.69 -1.26 25.64
CA THR A 225 50.41 -1.76 26.82
C THR A 225 49.44 -2.08 27.96
N GLU A 226 49.46 -3.34 28.40
CA GLU A 226 48.87 -3.80 29.67
C GLU A 226 49.60 -3.14 30.84
N TRP A 227 48.86 -2.78 31.90
CA TRP A 227 49.43 -2.71 33.24
C TRP A 227 48.38 -3.18 34.26
N VAL A 228 48.64 -4.37 34.80
CA VAL A 228 47.95 -4.96 35.97
C VAL A 228 48.51 -4.30 37.23
N GLY A 229 47.65 -3.81 38.11
CA GLY A 229 48.03 -3.23 39.40
C GLY A 229 46.95 -3.45 40.44
N THR A 230 47.26 -4.30 41.43
CA THR A 230 46.45 -4.76 42.56
C THR A 230 46.28 -3.74 43.70
N THR A 231 45.22 -3.95 44.50
CA THR A 231 44.97 -3.55 45.92
C THR A 231 44.85 -2.03 46.22
N THR A 232 43.88 -1.54 46.99
CA THR A 232 43.67 -1.82 48.43
C THR A 232 42.32 -1.24 48.91
N GLU A 233 41.70 -1.92 49.89
CA GLU A 233 40.56 -1.49 50.73
C GLU A 233 40.74 -0.09 51.34
N TRP A 234 39.66 0.67 51.55
CA TRP A 234 39.47 1.57 52.72
C TRP A 234 37.97 1.79 53.01
N SER A 235 37.58 1.32 54.20
CA SER A 235 36.47 1.73 55.12
C SER A 235 35.03 1.85 54.63
#